data_AF-A0A7J3KZX0-F1
#
_entry.id   AF-A0A7J3KZX0-F1
#
_cell.length_a   1.000
_cell.length_b   1.000
_cell.length_c   1.000
_cell.angle_alpha   90.00
_cell.angle_beta   90.00
_cell.angle_gamma   90.00
#
_symmetry.space_group_name_H-M   'P 1'
#
loop_
_entity.id
_entity.type
_entity.pdbx_description
1 polymer ?
#
loop_
_entity_poly.entity_id
_entity_poly.type
_entity_poly.pdbx_seq_one_letter_code
_entity_poly.pdbx_strand_id
1 'polypeptide(L)'
;MDVEGEALVCIDCGRVHKPGPGVLVCEKCNGLLEVSYPKSVFGNVSFNGTGVWRYSSLLPKVDRIITLNEGNTPLVKAENLGRKIGLRNLYVKFEGANPTGSFKDRGMTVGVSIALKFGQKSVACASTGNTSASMAAYAARAGLKSFVFLPDGYVAAGKLLQAIAHGATIVKVRGNFDDALRILLSHSAELGVYVLNSVNPYRIEGQKTTAFEIWEGLGKTPEFVVYPVGNA
;
A
#
# COMPACT_ATOMS: atom_id res chain seq x y z
N MET A 1 -25.55 -5.28 3.74
CA MET A 1 -25.50 -6.37 4.73
C MET A 1 -24.41 -5.99 5.71
N ASP A 2 -24.74 -5.79 6.98
CA ASP A 2 -23.72 -5.57 8.01
C ASP A 2 -22.95 -6.90 8.17
N VAL A 3 -21.68 -6.90 7.79
CA VAL A 3 -20.81 -8.07 7.95
C VAL A 3 -20.28 -8.03 9.38
N GLU A 4 -20.43 -9.12 10.12
CA GLU A 4 -19.77 -9.28 11.42
C GLU A 4 -18.26 -9.38 11.19
N GLY A 5 -17.54 -8.28 11.41
CA GLY A 5 -16.08 -8.20 11.27
C GLY A 5 -15.59 -7.63 9.93
N GLU A 6 -14.27 -7.64 9.74
CA GLU A 6 -13.62 -7.19 8.50
C GLU A 6 -13.92 -8.16 7.36
N ALA A 7 -14.38 -7.64 6.22
CA ALA A 7 -14.65 -8.41 5.01
C ALA A 7 -13.94 -7.80 3.80
N LEU A 8 -13.79 -8.57 2.73
CA LEU A 8 -13.40 -8.05 1.43
C LEU A 8 -14.62 -7.98 0.52
N VAL A 9 -14.90 -6.83 -0.08
CA VAL A 9 -16.08 -6.63 -0.94
C VAL A 9 -15.61 -6.25 -2.34
N CYS A 10 -16.18 -6.87 -3.36
CA CYS A 10 -15.88 -6.51 -4.73
C CYS A 10 -16.54 -5.18 -5.11
N ILE A 11 -15.77 -4.23 -5.62
CA ILE A 11 -16.26 -2.90 -5.99
C ILE A 11 -17.19 -2.91 -7.23
N ASP A 12 -17.09 -3.95 -8.07
CA ASP A 12 -17.88 -4.05 -9.31
C ASP A 12 -19.21 -4.79 -9.11
N CYS A 13 -19.21 -5.88 -8.33
CA CYS A 13 -20.38 -6.74 -8.20
C CYS A 13 -20.93 -6.90 -6.76
N GLY A 14 -20.29 -6.27 -5.77
CA GLY A 14 -20.71 -6.29 -4.37
C GLY A 14 -20.56 -7.65 -3.67
N ARG A 15 -19.94 -8.65 -4.31
CA ARG A 15 -19.73 -9.97 -3.70
C ARG A 15 -18.80 -9.84 -2.50
N VAL A 16 -19.20 -10.45 -1.39
CA VAL A 16 -18.41 -10.52 -0.15
C VAL A 16 -17.49 -11.75 -0.21
N HIS A 17 -16.24 -11.55 0.17
CA HIS A 17 -15.19 -12.54 0.26
C HIS A 17 -14.64 -12.59 1.69
N LYS A 18 -14.34 -13.80 2.15
CA LYS A 18 -13.64 -13.99 3.42
C LYS A 18 -12.17 -13.54 3.26
N PRO A 19 -11.63 -12.71 4.16
CA PRO A 19 -10.21 -12.36 4.15
C PRO A 19 -9.28 -13.59 4.14
N GLY A 20 -8.22 -13.53 3.34
CA GLY A 20 -7.19 -14.57 3.28
C GLY A 20 -5.98 -14.15 2.44
N PRO A 21 -4.86 -14.90 2.54
CA PRO A 21 -3.59 -14.50 1.92
C PRO A 21 -3.59 -14.49 0.39
N GLY A 22 -4.47 -15.28 -0.26
CA GLY A 22 -4.60 -15.36 -1.72
C GLY A 22 -5.79 -14.57 -2.29
N VAL A 23 -6.57 -13.88 -1.45
CA VAL A 23 -7.81 -13.22 -1.87
C VAL A 23 -7.51 -11.80 -2.32
N LEU A 24 -7.10 -11.66 -3.59
CA LEU A 24 -6.65 -10.39 -4.17
C LEU A 24 -7.66 -9.80 -5.17
N VAL A 25 -8.46 -10.65 -5.81
CA VAL A 25 -9.46 -10.28 -6.81
C VAL A 25 -10.75 -11.06 -6.58
N CYS A 26 -11.86 -10.56 -7.11
CA CYS A 26 -13.15 -11.24 -6.99
C CYS A 26 -13.18 -12.55 -7.78
N GLU A 27 -13.45 -13.66 -7.10
CA GLU A 27 -13.62 -14.98 -7.73
C GLU A 27 -14.78 -15.06 -8.74
N LYS A 28 -15.72 -14.09 -8.73
CA LYS A 28 -16.87 -14.07 -9.65
C LYS A 28 -16.58 -13.31 -10.95
N CYS A 29 -16.04 -12.10 -10.84
CA CYS A 29 -15.91 -11.18 -11.98
C CYS A 29 -14.49 -10.67 -12.21
N ASN A 30 -13.51 -11.16 -11.44
CA ASN A 30 -12.12 -10.72 -11.46
C ASN A 30 -11.91 -9.22 -11.10
N GLY A 31 -12.94 -8.58 -10.54
CA GLY A 31 -12.91 -7.19 -10.08
C GLY A 31 -12.03 -6.98 -8.85
N LEU A 32 -11.71 -5.71 -8.56
CA LEU A 32 -10.93 -5.34 -7.37
C LEU A 32 -11.76 -5.52 -6.10
N LEU A 33 -11.05 -5.76 -5.00
CA LEU A 33 -11.63 -5.89 -3.66
C LEU A 33 -11.27 -4.67 -2.82
N GLU A 34 -12.17 -4.28 -1.92
CA GLU A 34 -11.94 -3.28 -0.89
C GLU A 34 -12.20 -3.87 0.50
N VAL A 35 -11.58 -3.29 1.54
CA VAL A 35 -11.82 -3.70 2.92
C VAL A 35 -13.10 -3.03 3.42
N SER A 36 -14.09 -3.83 3.80
CA SER A 36 -15.34 -3.37 4.40
C SER A 36 -15.29 -3.50 5.91
N TYR A 37 -15.74 -2.46 6.60
CA TYR A 37 -15.80 -2.36 8.06
C TYR A 37 -17.25 -2.34 8.55
N PRO A 38 -17.57 -2.92 9.73
CA PRO A 38 -18.87 -2.73 10.34
C PRO A 38 -19.05 -1.28 10.77
N LYS A 39 -20.29 -0.77 10.70
CA LYS A 39 -20.61 0.63 11.02
C LYS A 39 -20.15 1.10 12.40
N SER A 40 -20.08 0.17 13.36
CA SER A 40 -19.61 0.41 14.73
C SER A 40 -18.20 0.99 14.79
N VAL A 41 -17.35 0.74 13.81
CA VAL A 41 -15.99 1.31 13.72
C VAL A 41 -16.03 2.84 13.66
N PHE A 42 -17.00 3.42 12.95
CA PHE A 42 -17.10 4.87 12.78
C PHE A 42 -17.65 5.61 14.01
N GLY A 43 -18.21 4.88 14.98
CA GLY A 43 -18.69 5.46 16.24
C GLY A 43 -17.59 5.71 17.27
N ASN A 44 -16.43 5.05 17.15
CA ASN A 44 -15.34 5.07 18.13
C ASN A 44 -13.98 5.32 17.45
N VAL A 45 -13.88 6.40 16.69
CA VAL A 45 -12.64 6.77 16.00
C VAL A 45 -11.67 7.40 16.99
N SER A 46 -10.41 6.94 17.00
CA SER A 46 -9.35 7.50 17.83
C SER A 46 -8.05 7.64 17.06
N PHE A 47 -7.39 8.79 17.20
CA PHE A 47 -6.12 9.08 16.52
C PHE A 47 -4.98 9.02 17.54
N ASN A 48 -4.53 7.81 17.84
CA ASN A 48 -3.55 7.50 18.88
C ASN A 48 -2.34 6.78 18.30
N GLY A 49 -1.13 7.20 18.67
CA GLY A 49 0.12 6.65 18.15
C GLY A 49 0.80 7.60 17.18
N THR A 50 1.65 7.05 16.31
CA THR A 50 2.51 7.80 15.38
C THR A 50 2.40 7.26 13.95
N GLY A 51 2.71 8.12 12.98
CA GLY A 51 2.70 7.75 11.57
C GLY A 51 1.33 7.24 11.09
N VAL A 52 1.36 6.25 10.19
CA VAL A 52 0.14 5.57 9.69
C VAL A 52 -0.68 4.93 10.80
N TRP A 53 -0.03 4.35 11.81
CA TRP A 53 -0.71 3.60 12.88
C TRP A 53 -1.40 4.50 13.91
N ARG A 54 -1.21 5.82 13.82
CA ARG A 54 -2.07 6.80 14.49
C ARG A 54 -3.55 6.55 14.19
N TYR A 55 -3.87 6.05 13.00
CA TYR A 55 -5.24 5.79 12.54
C TYR A 55 -5.68 4.33 12.73
N SER A 56 -5.05 3.59 13.64
CA SER A 56 -5.28 2.15 13.83
C SER A 56 -6.74 1.75 14.04
N SER A 57 -7.60 2.61 14.62
CA SER A 57 -9.03 2.34 14.76
C SER A 57 -9.79 2.28 13.43
N LEU A 58 -9.21 2.83 12.35
CA LEU A 58 -9.76 2.86 10.99
C LEU A 58 -8.96 1.97 10.03
N LEU A 59 -8.06 1.14 10.54
CA LEU A 59 -7.22 0.23 9.78
C LEU A 59 -7.54 -1.22 10.13
N PRO A 60 -7.15 -2.18 9.28
CA PRO A 60 -7.31 -3.59 9.58
C PRO A 60 -6.58 -3.98 10.86
N LYS A 61 -7.22 -4.77 11.72
CA LYS A 61 -6.61 -5.28 12.94
C LYS A 61 -5.46 -6.22 12.60
N VAL A 62 -4.31 -6.05 13.25
CA VAL A 62 -3.11 -6.88 13.09
C VAL A 62 -2.54 -7.26 14.45
N ASP A 63 -1.93 -8.44 14.54
CA ASP A 63 -1.32 -8.92 15.78
C ASP A 63 0.03 -8.25 16.06
N ARG A 64 0.74 -7.88 15.00
CA ARG A 64 2.04 -7.23 15.06
C ARG A 64 2.14 -6.14 14.01
N ILE A 65 2.45 -4.92 14.45
CA ILE A 65 2.68 -3.76 13.60
C ILE A 65 4.13 -3.75 13.12
N ILE A 66 4.32 -3.66 11.80
CA ILE A 66 5.61 -3.47 11.15
C ILE A 66 5.69 -2.06 10.61
N THR A 67 6.39 -1.18 11.32
CA THR A 67 6.56 0.23 10.96
C THR A 67 8.03 0.61 10.84
N LEU A 68 8.29 1.58 9.96
CA LEU A 68 9.53 2.34 9.83
C LEU A 68 9.28 3.83 10.19
N ASN A 69 8.18 4.11 10.91
CA ASN A 69 7.67 5.45 11.23
C ASN A 69 7.23 6.26 10.00
N GLU A 70 6.69 5.58 9.00
CA GLU A 70 6.04 6.19 7.83
C GLU A 70 4.78 6.99 8.16
N GLY A 71 4.46 7.96 7.31
CA GLY A 71 3.41 8.94 7.57
C GLY A 71 3.96 10.17 8.29
N ASN A 72 3.04 11.00 8.80
CA ASN A 72 3.33 12.32 9.37
C ASN A 72 4.24 13.18 8.46
N THR A 73 4.02 13.10 7.14
CA THR A 73 4.86 13.77 6.16
C THR A 73 4.53 15.27 6.09
N PRO A 74 5.48 16.13 5.67
CA PRO A 74 5.24 17.57 5.62
C PRO A 74 4.04 17.95 4.74
N LEU A 75 3.19 18.85 5.23
CA LEU A 75 2.18 19.55 4.45
C LEU A 75 2.66 20.99 4.23
N VAL A 76 3.31 21.22 3.08
CA VAL A 76 4.04 22.46 2.81
C VAL A 76 3.15 23.46 2.09
N LYS A 77 2.97 24.66 2.65
CA LYS A 77 2.30 25.76 1.95
C LYS A 77 3.20 26.29 0.84
N ALA A 78 2.79 26.15 -0.41
CA ALA A 78 3.58 26.51 -1.57
C ALA A 78 3.33 27.97 -1.98
N GLU A 79 3.79 28.93 -1.17
CA GLU A 79 3.45 30.35 -1.31
C GLU A 79 3.89 30.96 -2.65
N ASN A 80 5.12 30.69 -3.09
CA ASN A 80 5.66 31.23 -4.34
C ASN A 80 4.89 30.71 -5.57
N LEU A 81 4.63 29.40 -5.62
CA LEU A 81 3.87 28.79 -6.70
C LEU A 81 2.42 29.26 -6.66
N GLY A 82 1.81 29.29 -5.48
CA GLY A 82 0.46 29.81 -5.26
C GLY A 82 0.28 31.22 -5.79
N ARG A 83 1.18 32.15 -5.45
CA ARG A 83 1.18 33.52 -6.01
C ARG A 83 1.27 33.53 -7.54
N LYS A 84 2.11 32.68 -8.14
CA LYS A 84 2.30 32.62 -9.59
C LYS A 84 1.04 32.17 -10.34
N ILE A 85 0.24 31.29 -9.74
CA ILE A 85 -0.97 30.72 -10.39
C ILE A 85 -2.29 31.25 -9.80
N GLY A 86 -2.24 32.32 -8.99
CA GLY A 86 -3.43 32.94 -8.42
C GLY A 86 -4.10 32.18 -7.28
N LEU A 87 -3.42 31.22 -6.64
CA LEU A 87 -3.94 30.43 -5.53
C LEU A 87 -3.35 30.88 -4.19
N ARG A 88 -4.22 31.36 -3.27
CA ARG A 88 -3.80 31.79 -1.92
C ARG A 88 -3.48 30.60 -0.99
N ASN A 89 -4.15 29.47 -1.18
CA ASN A 89 -4.11 28.30 -0.30
C ASN A 89 -3.67 27.05 -1.09
N LEU A 90 -2.44 27.07 -1.60
CA LEU A 90 -1.82 25.92 -2.26
C LEU A 90 -0.92 25.18 -1.27
N TYR A 91 -1.13 23.87 -1.14
CA TYR A 91 -0.35 23.00 -0.26
C TYR A 91 0.18 21.79 -1.02
N VAL A 92 1.35 21.31 -0.63
CA VAL A 92 1.99 20.10 -1.17
C VAL A 92 2.17 19.12 -0.01
N LYS A 93 1.52 17.97 -0.10
CA LYS A 93 1.75 16.85 0.81
C LYS A 93 2.99 16.08 0.34
N PHE A 94 4.12 16.29 1.02
CA PHE A 94 5.42 15.80 0.56
C PHE A 94 5.69 14.36 1.00
N GLU A 95 5.10 13.41 0.27
CA GLU A 95 5.23 11.97 0.51
C GLU A 95 6.63 11.39 0.24
N GLY A 96 7.54 12.19 -0.34
CA GLY A 96 8.95 11.83 -0.50
C GLY A 96 9.74 11.81 0.81
N ALA A 97 9.18 12.33 1.90
CA ALA A 97 9.80 12.27 3.23
C ALA A 97 9.57 10.94 3.97
N ASN A 98 8.82 10.00 3.38
CA ASN A 98 8.67 8.65 3.94
C ASN A 98 10.00 7.86 3.90
N PRO A 99 10.15 6.79 4.71
CA PRO A 99 11.41 6.06 4.90
C PRO A 99 12.13 5.60 3.63
N THR A 100 11.40 5.15 2.61
CA THR A 100 11.97 4.74 1.31
C THR A 100 11.89 5.81 0.23
N GLY A 101 11.42 7.01 0.59
CA GLY A 101 11.26 8.13 -0.32
C GLY A 101 9.96 8.09 -1.12
N SER A 102 8.94 7.34 -0.69
CA SER A 102 7.67 7.27 -1.43
C SER A 102 6.45 7.00 -0.56
N PHE A 103 5.27 7.41 -1.06
CA PHE A 103 3.98 7.10 -0.43
C PHE A 103 3.66 5.60 -0.33
N LYS A 104 4.42 4.73 -1.03
CA LYS A 104 4.19 3.28 -1.03
C LYS A 104 4.37 2.69 0.37
N ASP A 105 5.20 3.33 1.19
CA ASP A 105 5.47 2.96 2.58
C ASP A 105 4.20 2.87 3.41
N ARG A 106 3.25 3.79 3.19
CA ARG A 106 1.97 3.78 3.90
C ARG A 106 1.18 2.49 3.67
N GLY A 107 1.10 2.06 2.42
CA GLY A 107 0.42 0.81 2.09
C GLY A 107 1.24 -0.41 2.51
N MET A 108 2.57 -0.31 2.48
CA MET A 108 3.46 -1.43 2.73
C MET A 108 3.50 -1.81 4.21
N THR A 109 3.46 -0.83 5.12
CA THR A 109 3.36 -1.11 6.55
C THR A 109 2.13 -1.96 6.88
N VAL A 110 0.96 -1.60 6.32
CA VAL A 110 -0.29 -2.36 6.55
C VAL A 110 -0.21 -3.71 5.86
N GLY A 111 0.21 -3.75 4.59
CA GLY A 111 0.29 -4.99 3.82
C GLY A 111 1.23 -6.03 4.44
N VAL A 112 2.41 -5.63 4.91
CA VAL A 112 3.37 -6.54 5.56
C VAL A 112 2.88 -6.98 6.95
N SER A 113 2.23 -6.09 7.71
CA SER A 113 1.63 -6.46 8.99
C SER A 113 0.49 -7.49 8.81
N ILE A 114 -0.29 -7.36 7.73
CA ILE A 114 -1.31 -8.35 7.35
C ILE A 114 -0.68 -9.65 6.85
N ALA A 115 0.43 -9.59 6.12
CA ALA A 115 1.17 -10.80 5.72
C ALA A 115 1.55 -11.65 6.94
N LEU A 116 2.05 -11.01 8.01
CA LEU A 116 2.35 -11.68 9.28
C LEU A 116 1.11 -12.25 9.96
N LYS A 117 0.00 -11.51 10.00
CA LYS A 117 -1.30 -12.00 10.50
C LYS A 117 -1.75 -13.27 9.77
N PHE A 118 -1.49 -13.36 8.47
CA PHE A 118 -1.77 -14.56 7.66
C PHE A 118 -0.68 -15.63 7.72
N GLY A 119 0.29 -15.52 8.64
CA GLY A 119 1.35 -16.51 8.85
C GLY A 119 2.34 -16.63 7.69
N GLN A 120 2.42 -15.61 6.83
CA GLN A 120 3.27 -15.63 5.64
C GLN A 120 4.74 -15.46 6.03
N LYS A 121 5.62 -16.18 5.34
CA LYS A 121 7.09 -16.12 5.53
C LYS A 121 7.81 -15.36 4.42
N SER A 122 7.08 -15.04 3.36
CA SER A 122 7.60 -14.44 2.15
C SER A 122 6.58 -13.47 1.56
N VAL A 123 7.08 -12.38 0.98
CA VAL A 123 6.30 -11.40 0.23
C VAL A 123 6.85 -11.23 -1.18
N ALA A 124 6.01 -10.83 -2.12
CA ALA A 124 6.43 -10.64 -3.49
C ALA A 124 5.70 -9.48 -4.18
N CYS A 125 6.38 -8.87 -5.14
CA CYS A 125 5.75 -7.93 -6.06
C CYS A 125 6.36 -8.02 -7.46
N ALA A 126 5.56 -7.69 -8.48
CA ALA A 126 6.03 -7.38 -9.81
C ALA A 126 6.15 -5.85 -9.97
N SER A 127 7.35 -5.29 -9.81
CA SER A 127 7.62 -3.86 -9.94
C SER A 127 9.13 -3.59 -9.97
N THR A 128 9.59 -2.63 -10.78
CA THR A 128 10.99 -2.18 -10.79
C THR A 128 11.23 -0.91 -9.97
N GLY A 129 10.25 -0.40 -9.22
CA GLY A 129 10.32 0.94 -8.63
C GLY A 129 9.95 0.99 -7.15
N ASN A 130 9.36 2.11 -6.72
CA ASN A 130 9.03 2.40 -5.31
C ASN A 130 8.28 1.27 -4.59
N THR A 131 7.42 0.51 -5.28
CA THR A 131 6.72 -0.64 -4.67
C THR A 131 7.72 -1.72 -4.24
N SER A 132 8.71 -2.06 -5.08
CA SER A 132 9.72 -3.07 -4.76
C SER A 132 10.66 -2.63 -3.64
N ALA A 133 11.09 -1.35 -3.67
CA ALA A 133 11.94 -0.78 -2.63
C ALA A 133 11.25 -0.76 -1.26
N SER A 134 10.02 -0.22 -1.22
CA SER A 134 9.19 -0.22 -0.02
C SER A 134 8.96 -1.65 0.48
N MET A 135 8.51 -2.57 -0.39
CA MET A 135 8.27 -3.96 0.01
C MET A 135 9.51 -4.62 0.64
N ALA A 136 10.67 -4.46 0.00
CA ALA A 136 11.91 -5.02 0.50
C ALA A 136 12.29 -4.43 1.88
N ALA A 137 12.16 -3.12 2.06
CA ALA A 137 12.45 -2.46 3.34
C ALA A 137 11.57 -2.98 4.49
N TYR A 138 10.25 -3.08 4.26
CA TYR A 138 9.32 -3.58 5.29
C TYR A 138 9.47 -5.09 5.50
N ALA A 139 9.76 -5.87 4.45
CA ALA A 139 10.05 -7.29 4.57
C ALA A 139 11.30 -7.54 5.42
N ALA A 140 12.38 -6.80 5.17
CA ALA A 140 13.61 -6.85 5.96
C ALA A 140 13.33 -6.50 7.43
N ARG A 141 12.55 -5.45 7.69
CA ARG A 141 12.12 -5.08 9.06
C ARG A 141 11.30 -6.17 9.75
N ALA A 142 10.47 -6.90 8.99
CA ALA A 142 9.62 -7.97 9.50
C ALA A 142 10.35 -9.32 9.65
N GLY A 143 11.53 -9.49 9.05
CA GLY A 143 12.22 -10.78 8.95
C GLY A 143 11.61 -11.71 7.90
N LEU A 144 10.95 -11.17 6.87
CA LEU A 144 10.35 -11.91 5.77
C LEU A 144 11.30 -11.99 4.58
N LYS A 145 11.20 -13.06 3.79
CA LYS A 145 11.85 -13.12 2.47
C LYS A 145 11.07 -12.21 1.50
N SER A 146 11.77 -11.47 0.65
CA SER A 146 11.13 -10.62 -0.38
C SER A 146 11.60 -10.98 -1.78
N PHE A 147 10.64 -11.14 -2.70
CA PHE A 147 10.88 -11.50 -4.09
C PHE A 147 10.35 -10.44 -5.06
N VAL A 148 11.18 -10.01 -6.01
CA VAL A 148 10.80 -9.00 -7.00
C VAL A 148 10.81 -9.64 -8.38
N PHE A 149 9.62 -9.81 -8.96
CA PHE A 149 9.39 -10.43 -10.26
C PHE A 149 9.50 -9.40 -11.38
N LEU A 150 10.42 -9.61 -12.33
CA LEU A 150 10.72 -8.66 -13.41
C LEU A 150 10.90 -9.39 -14.74
N PRO A 151 10.58 -8.77 -15.88
CA PRO A 151 10.90 -9.34 -17.18
C PRO A 151 12.43 -9.52 -17.36
N ASP A 152 12.82 -10.58 -18.06
CA ASP A 152 14.19 -10.90 -18.42
C ASP A 152 14.65 -9.93 -19.53
N GLY A 153 15.24 -8.81 -19.12
CA GLY A 153 15.68 -7.72 -19.99
C GLY A 153 16.45 -6.64 -19.21
N TYR A 154 16.74 -5.51 -19.87
CA TYR A 154 17.47 -4.40 -19.26
C TYR A 154 16.58 -3.60 -18.29
N VAL A 155 16.48 -4.07 -17.04
CA VAL A 155 16.06 -3.22 -15.94
C VAL A 155 17.28 -2.45 -15.45
N ALA A 156 17.22 -1.12 -15.49
CA ALA A 156 18.30 -0.27 -14.98
C ALA A 156 18.59 -0.62 -13.51
N ALA A 157 19.82 -1.04 -13.22
CA ALA A 157 20.24 -1.48 -11.89
C ALA A 157 19.94 -0.41 -10.81
N GLY A 158 20.07 0.87 -11.16
CA GLY A 158 19.73 1.99 -10.26
C GLY A 158 18.28 1.98 -9.77
N LYS A 159 17.32 1.47 -10.55
CA LYS A 159 15.91 1.38 -10.13
C LYS A 159 15.68 0.28 -9.09
N LEU A 160 16.51 -0.76 -9.09
CA LEU A 160 16.42 -1.89 -8.17
C LEU A 160 17.33 -1.77 -6.95
N LEU A 161 18.21 -0.77 -6.93
CA LEU A 161 19.26 -0.63 -5.92
C LEU A 161 18.71 -0.68 -4.50
N GLN A 162 17.65 0.08 -4.19
CA GLN A 162 17.03 0.06 -2.86
C GLN A 162 16.46 -1.32 -2.50
N ALA A 163 15.79 -1.99 -3.44
CA ALA A 163 15.24 -3.33 -3.19
C ALA A 163 16.34 -4.36 -2.89
N ILE A 164 17.42 -4.33 -3.68
CA ILE A 164 18.59 -5.21 -3.49
C ILE A 164 19.30 -4.89 -2.17
N ALA A 165 19.48 -3.60 -1.84
CA ALA A 165 20.10 -3.16 -0.59
C ALA A 165 19.31 -3.62 0.65
N HIS A 166 17.99 -3.77 0.53
CA HIS A 166 17.13 -4.35 1.56
C HIS A 166 17.00 -5.88 1.49
N GLY A 167 17.80 -6.56 0.65
CA GLY A 167 17.87 -8.02 0.61
C GLY A 167 16.82 -8.70 -0.27
N ALA A 168 16.20 -7.98 -1.21
CA ALA A 168 15.26 -8.59 -2.14
C ALA A 168 15.94 -9.56 -3.11
N THR A 169 15.33 -10.72 -3.30
CA THR A 169 15.71 -11.67 -4.35
C THR A 169 15.02 -11.26 -5.65
N ILE A 170 15.80 -11.00 -6.69
CA ILE A 170 15.27 -10.64 -8.01
C ILE A 170 14.97 -11.92 -8.79
N VAL A 171 13.71 -12.09 -9.20
CA VAL A 171 13.23 -13.21 -10.01
C VAL A 171 13.01 -12.71 -11.43
N LYS A 172 13.86 -13.15 -12.36
CA LYS A 172 13.73 -12.82 -13.78
C LYS A 172 12.75 -13.77 -14.45
N VAL A 173 11.78 -13.20 -15.15
CA VAL A 173 10.70 -13.88 -15.85
C VAL A 173 10.90 -13.69 -17.35
N ARG A 174 10.95 -14.76 -18.12
CA ARG A 174 10.95 -14.65 -19.59
C ARG A 174 9.57 -14.13 -20.04
N GLY A 175 9.53 -12.93 -20.62
CA GLY A 175 8.29 -12.27 -21.02
C GLY A 175 8.33 -10.77 -20.75
N ASN A 176 7.16 -10.14 -20.73
CA ASN A 176 6.99 -8.72 -20.42
C ASN A 176 6.56 -8.50 -18.95
N PHE A 177 6.21 -7.26 -18.59
CA PHE A 177 5.75 -6.93 -17.24
C PHE A 177 4.43 -7.64 -16.88
N ASP A 178 3.50 -7.73 -17.83
CA ASP A 178 2.20 -8.37 -17.63
C ASP A 178 2.36 -9.88 -17.40
N ASP A 179 3.31 -10.52 -18.09
CA ASP A 179 3.68 -11.91 -17.85
C ASP A 179 4.20 -12.11 -16.44
N ALA A 180 5.11 -11.25 -15.98
CA ALA A 180 5.65 -11.32 -14.62
C ALA A 180 4.56 -11.12 -13.55
N LEU A 181 3.65 -10.17 -13.75
CA LEU A 181 2.53 -9.94 -12.86
C LEU A 181 1.54 -11.12 -12.87
N ARG A 182 1.19 -11.62 -14.05
CA ARG A 182 0.26 -12.76 -14.20
C ARG A 182 0.82 -14.01 -13.53
N ILE A 183 2.09 -14.34 -13.77
CA ILE A 183 2.74 -15.49 -13.12
C ILE A 183 2.70 -15.35 -11.60
N LEU A 184 3.06 -14.17 -11.08
CA LEU A 184 3.03 -13.91 -9.65
C LEU A 184 1.62 -14.08 -9.07
N LEU A 185 0.60 -13.49 -9.70
CA LEU A 185 -0.78 -13.58 -9.20
C LEU A 185 -1.29 -15.02 -9.25
N SER A 186 -1.14 -15.70 -10.39
CA SER A 186 -1.67 -17.06 -10.59
C SER A 186 -0.99 -18.13 -9.74
N HIS A 187 0.29 -17.96 -9.39
CA HIS A 187 1.07 -18.99 -8.67
C HIS A 187 1.47 -18.55 -7.26
N SER A 188 0.97 -17.41 -6.75
CA SER A 188 1.33 -16.88 -5.44
C SER A 188 1.14 -17.90 -4.29
N ALA A 189 0.03 -18.64 -4.32
CA ALA A 189 -0.27 -19.68 -3.33
C ALA A 189 0.74 -20.84 -3.37
N GLU A 190 1.05 -21.35 -4.57
CA GLU A 190 2.02 -22.43 -4.77
C GLU A 190 3.43 -22.00 -4.38
N LEU A 191 3.80 -20.76 -4.69
CA LEU A 191 5.09 -20.16 -4.34
C LEU A 191 5.19 -19.81 -2.84
N GLY A 192 4.09 -19.85 -2.10
CA GLY A 192 4.04 -19.47 -0.69
C GLY A 192 4.42 -18.01 -0.44
N VAL A 193 4.03 -17.11 -1.35
CA VAL A 193 4.32 -15.67 -1.26
C VAL A 193 3.06 -14.84 -1.13
N TYR A 194 3.11 -13.82 -0.27
CA TYR A 194 2.04 -12.83 -0.17
C TYR A 194 2.28 -11.68 -1.15
N VAL A 195 1.31 -11.43 -2.04
CA VAL A 195 1.46 -10.43 -3.09
C VAL A 195 1.16 -9.03 -2.58
N LEU A 196 2.11 -8.10 -2.78
CA LEU A 196 2.03 -6.70 -2.36
C LEU A 196 2.01 -5.72 -3.55
N ASN A 197 1.49 -6.14 -4.70
CA ASN A 197 1.14 -5.25 -5.81
C ASN A 197 -0.08 -4.36 -5.48
N SER A 198 -0.40 -3.40 -6.34
CA SER A 198 -1.53 -2.47 -6.14
C SER A 198 -2.90 -3.14 -6.06
N VAL A 199 -3.03 -4.39 -6.52
CA VAL A 199 -4.25 -5.19 -6.41
C VAL A 199 -4.57 -5.60 -4.97
N ASN A 200 -3.57 -5.53 -4.07
CA ASN A 200 -3.77 -5.93 -2.68
C ASN A 200 -4.62 -4.88 -1.95
N PRO A 201 -5.82 -5.26 -1.43
CA PRO A 201 -6.77 -4.32 -0.83
C PRO A 201 -6.20 -3.60 0.40
N TYR A 202 -5.35 -4.29 1.17
CA TYR A 202 -4.79 -3.76 2.42
C TYR A 202 -3.76 -2.65 2.20
N ARG A 203 -3.19 -2.54 1.00
CA ARG A 203 -2.28 -1.43 0.69
C ARG A 203 -3.02 -0.11 0.58
N ILE A 204 -4.27 -0.12 0.13
CA ILE A 204 -5.10 1.08 0.02
C ILE A 204 -5.48 1.58 1.42
N GLU A 205 -5.70 0.67 2.36
CA GLU A 205 -6.00 1.01 3.76
C GLU A 205 -4.90 1.86 4.39
N GLY A 206 -3.64 1.53 4.15
CA GLY A 206 -2.53 2.37 4.60
C GLY A 206 -2.46 3.70 3.84
N GLN A 207 -2.63 3.68 2.51
CA GLN A 207 -2.55 4.88 1.68
C GLN A 207 -3.64 5.92 1.98
N LYS A 208 -4.86 5.49 2.37
CA LYS A 208 -5.95 6.42 2.70
C LYS A 208 -5.60 7.34 3.87
N THR A 209 -4.66 6.95 4.74
CA THR A 209 -4.20 7.78 5.87
C THR A 209 -3.58 9.11 5.46
N THR A 210 -3.08 9.23 4.21
CA THR A 210 -2.64 10.52 3.68
C THR A 210 -3.78 11.54 3.71
N ALA A 211 -5.02 11.14 3.42
CA ALA A 211 -6.18 12.03 3.44
C ALA A 211 -6.50 12.50 4.87
N PHE A 212 -6.35 11.62 5.87
CA PHE A 212 -6.55 11.96 7.28
C PHE A 212 -5.51 12.99 7.75
N GLU A 213 -4.24 12.79 7.39
CA GLU A 213 -3.17 13.75 7.72
C GLU A 213 -3.37 15.11 7.04
N ILE A 214 -3.86 15.13 5.80
CA ILE A 214 -4.18 16.37 5.10
C ILE A 214 -5.32 17.10 5.83
N TRP A 215 -6.36 16.37 6.22
CA TRP A 215 -7.49 16.95 6.96
C TRP A 215 -7.06 17.49 8.33
N GLU A 216 -6.28 16.73 9.12
CA GLU A 216 -5.73 17.19 10.40
C GLU A 216 -4.83 18.42 10.20
N GLY A 217 -3.94 18.40 9.20
CA GLY A 217 -2.99 19.49 8.95
C GLY A 217 -3.64 20.78 8.45
N LEU A 218 -4.76 20.70 7.73
CA LEU A 218 -5.52 21.88 7.28
C LEU A 218 -6.58 22.33 8.30
N GLY A 219 -6.97 21.47 9.23
CA GLY A 219 -8.11 21.68 10.13
C GLY A 219 -9.47 21.70 9.42
N LYS A 220 -9.52 21.34 8.13
CA LYS A 220 -10.72 21.30 7.30
C LYS A 220 -10.50 20.45 6.05
N THR A 221 -11.59 20.04 5.41
CA THR A 221 -11.55 19.36 4.11
C THR A 221 -11.11 20.34 3.01
N PRO A 222 -10.11 20.01 2.18
CA PRO A 222 -9.74 20.84 1.04
C PRO A 222 -10.82 20.82 -0.04
N GLU A 223 -10.96 21.94 -0.77
CA GLU A 223 -11.91 22.05 -1.90
C GLU A 223 -11.47 21.17 -3.08
N PHE A 224 -10.16 21.06 -3.31
CA PHE A 224 -9.59 20.28 -4.39
C PHE A 224 -8.40 19.46 -3.88
N VAL A 225 -8.28 18.23 -4.37
CA VAL A 225 -7.09 17.39 -4.22
C VAL A 225 -6.61 17.03 -5.62
N VAL A 226 -5.40 17.46 -5.96
CA VAL A 226 -4.73 17.05 -7.20
C VAL A 226 -3.81 15.89 -6.86
N TYR A 227 -4.09 14.72 -7.42
CA TYR A 227 -3.33 13.50 -7.17
C TYR A 227 -2.84 12.89 -8.49
N PRO A 228 -1.52 12.69 -8.68
CA PRO A 228 -1.00 12.07 -9.90
C PRO A 228 -1.46 10.61 -10.04
N VAL A 229 -2.02 10.27 -11.20
CA VAL A 229 -2.39 8.89 -11.55
C VAL A 229 -1.38 8.35 -12.54
N GLY A 230 -0.55 7.40 -12.09
CA GLY A 230 0.49 6.77 -12.91
C GLY A 230 0.41 5.24 -12.96
N ASN A 231 -0.66 4.66 -12.42
CA ASN A 231 -0.90 3.22 -12.39
C ASN A 231 -2.02 2.90 -13.38
N ALA A 232 -1.71 3.05 -14.67
CA ALA A 232 -2.52 2.59 -15.79
C ALA A 232 -1.86 1.34 -16.38
#